data_AF-A0A7G8DLV6-F1
#
_entry.id   AF-A0A7G8DLV6-F1
#
_cell.length_a   1.000
_cell.length_b   1.000
_cell.length_c   1.000
_cell.angle_alpha   90.00
_cell.angle_beta   90.00
_cell.angle_gamma   90.00
#
_symmetry.space_group_name_H-M   'P 1'
#
loop_
_entity.id
_entity.type
_entity.pdbx_description
1 polymer ?
#
loop_
_entity_poly.entity_id
_entity_poly.type
_entity_poly.pdbx_seq_one_letter_code
_entity_poly.pdbx_strand_id
1 'polypeptide(L)'
;MLDQLEREARQRGLLLRLQVGRPLGLWSLRLVVARSHLERLQLLGEMKAWAYSGSRGLQLDTMRVLPAAPASCGDLIWAATMAWAMEATPCRTGRLLAIRDDERQHQRLVRYFNRRGFESVREVEAALWDLPLRMVWGGAGALMVGDCEQVRDKALIRWRQSAA
;
A
#
# COMPACT_ATOMS: atom_id res chain seq x y z
N MET A 1 10.80 11.11 6.89
CA MET A 1 10.07 11.23 5.60
C MET A 1 8.58 11.41 5.82
N LEU A 2 7.95 10.62 6.70
CA LEU A 2 6.50 10.71 6.96
C LEU A 2 6.01 12.13 7.31
N ASP A 3 6.71 12.85 8.19
CA ASP A 3 6.35 14.22 8.57
C ASP A 3 6.41 15.21 7.39
N GLN A 4 7.27 14.94 6.40
CA GLN A 4 7.33 15.74 5.18
C GLN A 4 6.12 15.45 4.30
N LEU A 5 5.80 14.17 4.07
CA LEU A 5 4.62 13.77 3.31
C LEU A 5 3.32 14.28 3.93
N GLU A 6 3.23 14.30 5.27
CA GLU A 6 2.09 14.86 5.97
C GLU A 6 1.97 16.37 5.74
N ARG A 7 3.08 17.11 5.83
CA ARG A 7 3.08 18.56 5.52
C ARG A 7 2.70 18.84 4.08
N GLU A 8 3.27 18.10 3.12
CA GLU A 8 2.93 18.21 1.70
C GLU A 8 1.44 17.89 1.44
N ALA A 9 0.89 16.86 2.09
CA ALA A 9 -0.53 16.52 1.98
C ALA A 9 -1.41 17.65 2.53
N ARG A 10 -1.08 18.20 3.70
CA ARG A 10 -1.82 19.31 4.32
C ARG A 10 -1.84 20.56 3.44
N GLN A 11 -0.73 20.89 2.80
CA GLN A 11 -0.65 22.00 1.84
C GLN A 11 -1.61 21.83 0.65
N ARG A 12 -1.96 20.59 0.30
CA ARG A 12 -2.91 20.25 -0.77
C ARG A 12 -4.33 20.00 -0.26
N GLY A 13 -4.64 20.42 0.97
CA GLY A 13 -5.95 20.22 1.59
C GLY A 13 -6.26 18.76 1.93
N LEU A 14 -5.24 17.91 2.04
CA LEU A 14 -5.37 16.50 2.38
C LEU A 14 -4.85 16.24 3.79
N LEU A 15 -5.45 15.26 4.45
CA LEU A 15 -5.07 14.79 5.77
C LEU A 15 -4.55 13.36 5.64
N LEU A 16 -3.26 13.19 5.92
CA LEU A 16 -2.63 11.87 6.02
C LEU A 16 -2.59 11.46 7.49
N ARG A 17 -3.17 10.31 7.84
CA ARG A 17 -3.13 9.77 9.21
C ARG A 17 -2.71 8.32 9.20
N LEU A 18 -1.80 7.97 10.11
CA LEU A 18 -1.33 6.61 10.31
C LEU A 18 -1.77 6.17 11.71
N GLN A 19 -2.41 5.01 11.77
CA GLN A 19 -2.67 4.28 13.01
C GLN A 19 -1.77 3.05 13.00
N VAL A 20 -0.82 3.02 13.93
CA VAL A 20 0.14 1.93 14.05
C VAL A 20 -0.14 1.17 15.35
N GLY A 21 -0.25 -0.14 15.26
CA GLY A 21 -0.37 -1.03 16.41
C GLY A 21 0.80 -2.01 16.47
N ARG A 22 1.00 -2.62 17.65
CA ARG A 22 2.02 -3.67 17.82
C ARG A 22 1.50 -4.95 18.50
N PRO A 23 0.48 -5.62 17.93
CA PRO A 23 -0.08 -6.83 18.54
C PRO A 23 0.92 -7.99 18.46
N LEU A 24 1.25 -8.60 19.61
CA LEU A 24 2.00 -9.86 19.71
C LEU A 24 3.34 -9.86 18.91
N GLY A 25 4.04 -8.72 18.88
CA GLY A 25 5.32 -8.58 18.17
C GLY A 25 5.22 -8.33 16.66
N LEU A 26 4.01 -8.32 16.09
CA LEU A 26 3.73 -7.86 14.74
C LEU A 26 3.46 -6.35 14.76
N TRP A 27 3.77 -5.68 13.66
CA TRP A 27 3.31 -4.32 13.41
C TRP A 27 2.03 -4.36 12.60
N SER A 28 1.02 -3.60 12.98
CA SER A 28 -0.15 -3.32 12.15
C SER A 28 -0.12 -1.86 11.73
N LEU A 29 -0.47 -1.60 10.47
CA LEU A 29 -0.62 -0.27 9.91
C LEU A 29 -2.01 -0.14 9.31
N ARG A 30 -2.71 0.92 9.72
CA ARG A 30 -3.82 1.49 8.96
C ARG A 30 -3.48 2.92 8.61
N LEU A 31 -3.32 3.18 7.32
CA LEU A 31 -3.08 4.50 6.78
C LEU A 31 -4.35 4.99 6.09
N VAL A 32 -4.72 6.24 6.35
CA VAL A 32 -5.87 6.88 5.72
C VAL A 32 -5.49 8.24 5.14
N VAL A 33 -6.06 8.54 3.99
CA VAL A 33 -6.02 9.87 3.37
C VAL A 33 -7.44 10.40 3.33
N ALA A 34 -7.66 11.58 3.91
CA ALA A 34 -8.96 12.23 3.95
C ALA A 34 -8.85 13.68 3.47
N ARG A 35 -10.00 14.31 3.20
CA ARG A 35 -10.13 15.74 2.93
C ARG A 35 -11.18 16.31 3.87
N SER A 36 -10.92 17.52 4.38
CA SER A 36 -11.95 18.30 5.07
C SER A 36 -12.83 19.02 4.05
N HIS A 37 -14.14 18.83 4.12
CA HIS A 37 -15.11 19.50 3.28
C HIS A 37 -16.35 19.89 4.10
N LEU A 38 -16.61 21.19 4.22
CA LEU A 38 -17.80 21.75 4.90
C LEU A 38 -18.07 21.08 6.26
N GLU A 39 -17.07 21.12 7.15
CA GLU A 39 -17.10 20.53 8.51
C GLU A 39 -17.18 18.99 8.58
N ARG A 40 -17.16 18.29 7.45
CA ARG A 40 -17.11 16.82 7.40
C ARG A 40 -15.75 16.34 6.90
N LEU A 41 -15.29 15.24 7.47
CA LEU A 41 -14.11 14.51 6.98
C LEU A 41 -14.56 13.47 5.96
N GLN A 42 -14.13 13.64 4.71
CA GLN A 42 -14.34 12.66 3.66
C GLN A 42 -13.11 11.77 3.53
N LEU A 43 -13.27 10.47 3.80
CA LEU A 43 -12.22 9.49 3.53
C LEU A 43 -12.04 9.35 2.00
N LEU A 44 -10.81 9.51 1.51
CA LEU A 44 -10.48 9.42 0.09
C LEU A 44 -9.75 8.13 -0.26
N GLY A 45 -8.95 7.62 0.67
CA GLY A 45 -8.30 6.32 0.50
C GLY A 45 -7.77 5.75 1.80
N GLU A 46 -7.55 4.45 1.79
CA GLU A 46 -6.98 3.71 2.91
C GLU A 46 -6.00 2.63 2.42
N MET A 47 -5.02 2.33 3.26
CA MET A 47 -4.14 1.19 3.16
C MET A 47 -4.13 0.45 4.49
N LYS A 48 -4.32 -0.86 4.43
CA LYS A 48 -4.09 -1.78 5.54
C LYS A 48 -2.87 -2.62 5.22
N ALA A 49 -1.94 -2.67 6.14
CA ALA A 49 -0.74 -3.46 6.04
C ALA A 49 -0.35 -4.00 7.41
N TRP A 50 0.48 -5.01 7.42
CA TRP A 50 1.10 -5.51 8.63
C TRP A 50 2.54 -5.93 8.31
N ALA A 51 3.37 -5.99 9.34
CA ALA A 51 4.76 -6.40 9.19
C ALA A 51 5.17 -7.30 10.34
N TYR A 52 6.10 -8.20 10.06
CA TYR A 52 6.82 -8.98 11.06
C TYR A 52 8.30 -8.66 10.97
N SER A 53 9.07 -9.10 11.97
CA SER A 53 10.51 -8.85 12.02
C SER A 53 11.22 -9.56 10.87
N GLY A 54 11.74 -8.79 9.92
CA GLY A 54 12.53 -9.29 8.80
C GLY A 54 12.53 -8.33 7.62
N SER A 55 13.56 -8.42 6.77
CA SER A 55 13.68 -7.56 5.58
C SER A 55 12.52 -7.75 4.60
N ARG A 56 11.94 -8.95 4.51
CA ARG A 56 10.78 -9.28 3.66
C ARG A 56 9.47 -9.36 4.44
N GLY A 57 9.41 -8.68 5.58
CA GLY A 57 8.33 -8.79 6.56
C GLY A 57 7.05 -8.02 6.22
N LEU A 58 7.11 -7.03 5.33
CA LEU A 58 5.96 -6.16 5.02
C LEU A 58 4.94 -6.89 4.14
N GLN A 59 3.73 -7.06 4.66
CA GLN A 59 2.58 -7.57 3.92
C GLN A 59 1.53 -6.46 3.76
N LEU A 60 1.20 -6.19 2.51
CA LEU A 60 0.16 -5.24 2.11
C LEU A 60 -1.11 -6.05 1.88
N ASP A 61 -2.17 -5.66 2.58
CA ASP A 61 -3.42 -6.43 2.60
C ASP A 61 -4.47 -5.77 1.70
N THR A 62 -4.91 -4.57 2.07
CA THR A 62 -5.99 -3.89 1.36
C THR A 62 -5.60 -2.46 1.03
N MET A 63 -5.67 -2.10 -0.25
CA MET A 63 -5.63 -0.72 -0.70
C MET A 63 -6.97 -0.33 -1.31
N ARG A 64 -7.53 0.80 -0.87
CA ARG A 64 -8.77 1.36 -1.42
C ARG A 64 -8.58 2.85 -1.67
N VAL A 65 -8.97 3.30 -2.85
CA VAL A 65 -9.03 4.73 -3.20
C VAL A 65 -10.39 4.97 -3.83
N LEU A 66 -11.12 5.97 -3.33
CA LEU A 66 -12.44 6.30 -3.85
C LEU A 66 -12.33 6.92 -5.24
N PRO A 67 -13.31 6.70 -6.15
CA PRO A 67 -13.30 7.31 -7.48
C PRO A 67 -13.24 8.84 -7.48
N ALA A 68 -13.82 9.48 -6.45
CA ALA A 68 -13.81 10.94 -6.28
C ALA A 68 -12.48 11.48 -5.69
N ALA A 69 -11.55 10.61 -5.32
CA ALA A 69 -10.25 11.03 -4.79
C ALA A 69 -9.37 11.60 -5.92
N PRO A 70 -8.46 12.54 -5.60
CA PRO A 70 -7.44 12.98 -6.54
C PRO A 70 -6.63 11.78 -7.08
N ALA A 71 -6.24 11.83 -8.35
CA ALA A 71 -5.44 10.76 -8.97
C ALA A 71 -4.15 10.44 -8.19
N SER A 72 -3.58 11.46 -7.54
CA SER A 72 -2.37 11.37 -6.71
C SER A 72 -2.58 10.79 -5.31
N CYS A 73 -3.82 10.53 -4.89
CA CYS A 73 -4.13 9.95 -3.58
C CYS A 73 -3.46 8.58 -3.42
N GLY A 74 -3.50 7.74 -4.47
CA GLY A 74 -2.82 6.45 -4.45
C GLY A 74 -1.30 6.58 -4.31
N ASP A 75 -0.70 7.57 -4.97
CA ASP A 75 0.74 7.84 -4.87
C ASP A 75 1.14 8.27 -3.46
N LEU A 76 0.35 9.13 -2.80
CA LEU A 76 0.58 9.51 -1.41
C LEU A 76 0.50 8.30 -0.47
N ILE A 77 -0.51 7.44 -0.65
CA ILE A 77 -0.67 6.22 0.13
C ILE A 77 0.55 5.31 -0.01
N TRP A 78 1.03 5.08 -1.24
CA TRP A 78 2.20 4.25 -1.49
C TRP A 78 3.47 4.84 -0.86
N ALA A 79 3.73 6.13 -1.11
CA ALA A 79 4.90 6.81 -0.58
C ALA A 79 4.95 6.76 0.95
N ALA A 80 3.82 7.05 1.60
CA ALA A 80 3.73 7.05 3.05
C ALA A 80 3.78 5.63 3.64
N THR A 81 3.16 4.64 3.00
CA THR A 81 3.23 3.24 3.47
C THR A 81 4.67 2.71 3.43
N MET A 82 5.40 2.97 2.35
CA MET A 82 6.80 2.53 2.23
C MET A 82 7.73 3.31 3.16
N ALA A 83 7.51 4.61 3.33
CA ALA A 83 8.24 5.41 4.30
C ALA A 83 8.05 4.86 5.72
N TRP A 84 6.81 4.56 6.13
CA TRP A 84 6.53 3.92 7.41
C TRP A 84 7.25 2.59 7.56
N ALA A 85 7.18 1.72 6.55
CA ALA A 85 7.83 0.41 6.62
C ALA A 85 9.35 0.53 6.84
N MET A 86 10.01 1.46 6.14
CA MET A 86 11.45 1.66 6.25
C MET A 86 11.88 2.34 7.55
N GLU A 87 11.07 3.28 8.06
CA GLU A 87 11.37 4.08 9.25
C GLU A 87 11.01 3.36 10.56
N ALA A 88 9.89 2.64 10.59
CA ALA A 88 9.34 2.05 11.81
C ALA A 88 9.60 0.54 11.95
N THR A 89 10.10 -0.12 10.90
CA THR A 89 10.31 -1.57 10.87
C THR A 89 11.62 -1.93 10.16
N PRO A 90 12.16 -3.15 10.34
CA PRO A 90 13.32 -3.62 9.58
C PRO A 90 12.99 -3.99 8.12
N CYS A 91 11.74 -3.82 7.68
CA CYS A 91 11.32 -4.24 6.35
C CYS A 91 11.93 -3.38 5.24
N ARG A 92 12.34 -4.03 4.16
CA ARG A 92 12.86 -3.44 2.92
C ARG A 92 12.14 -3.95 1.68
N THR A 93 11.37 -5.03 1.83
CA THR A 93 10.60 -5.62 0.73
C THR A 93 9.14 -5.75 1.16
N GLY A 94 8.25 -5.21 0.35
CA GLY A 94 6.80 -5.35 0.48
C GLY A 94 6.27 -6.48 -0.39
N ARG A 95 5.28 -7.21 0.13
CA ARG A 95 4.53 -8.22 -0.63
C ARG A 95 3.06 -7.87 -0.65
N LEU A 96 2.41 -8.16 -1.77
CA LEU A 96 0.97 -8.02 -1.94
C LEU A 96 0.43 -9.17 -2.79
N LEU A 97 -0.85 -9.47 -2.64
CA LEU A 97 -1.55 -10.40 -3.51
C LEU A 97 -2.48 -9.65 -4.45
N ALA A 98 -2.25 -9.77 -5.75
CA ALA A 98 -3.22 -9.34 -6.76
C ALA A 98 -4.26 -10.45 -6.94
N ILE A 99 -5.33 -10.37 -6.15
CA ILE A 99 -6.42 -11.36 -6.12
C ILE A 99 -7.01 -11.56 -7.53
N ARG A 100 -7.26 -12.82 -7.89
CA ARG A 100 -7.86 -13.23 -9.18
C ARG A 100 -9.33 -13.58 -8.99
N ASP A 101 -10.16 -12.58 -8.70
CA ASP A 101 -11.63 -12.76 -8.64
C ASP A 101 -12.25 -12.74 -10.05
N ASP A 102 -11.78 -11.81 -10.89
CA ASP A 102 -12.14 -11.68 -12.31
C ASP A 102 -10.87 -11.52 -13.14
N GLU A 103 -10.79 -12.17 -14.30
CA GLU A 103 -9.57 -12.20 -15.12
C GLU A 103 -9.18 -10.81 -15.66
N ARG A 104 -10.16 -10.00 -16.08
CA ARG A 104 -9.89 -8.64 -16.60
C ARG A 104 -9.43 -7.73 -15.47
N GLN A 105 -10.05 -7.83 -14.30
CA GLN A 105 -9.65 -7.08 -13.11
C GLN A 105 -8.27 -7.51 -12.61
N HIS A 106 -7.98 -8.81 -12.58
CA HIS A 106 -6.69 -9.36 -12.20
C HIS A 106 -5.57 -8.80 -13.05
N GLN A 107 -5.69 -8.85 -14.39
CA GLN A 107 -4.69 -8.28 -15.30
C GLN A 107 -4.53 -6.77 -15.13
N ARG A 108 -5.61 -6.04 -14.81
CA ARG A 108 -5.52 -4.60 -14.49
C ARG A 108 -4.73 -4.36 -13.20
N LEU A 109 -4.97 -5.15 -12.15
CA LEU A 109 -4.24 -5.06 -10.89
C LEU A 109 -2.76 -5.38 -11.05
N VAL A 110 -2.43 -6.49 -11.73
CA VAL A 110 -1.03 -6.86 -12.01
C VAL A 110 -0.31 -5.75 -12.78
N ARG A 111 -0.91 -5.22 -13.85
CA ARG A 111 -0.34 -4.07 -14.58
C ARG A 111 -0.17 -2.84 -13.70
N TYR A 112 -1.15 -2.55 -12.83
CA TYR A 112 -1.08 -1.42 -11.90
C TYR A 112 0.09 -1.57 -10.93
N PHE A 113 0.23 -2.71 -10.26
CA PHE A 113 1.31 -2.95 -9.31
C PHE A 113 2.69 -3.05 -9.99
N ASN A 114 2.77 -3.61 -11.20
CA ASN A 114 3.99 -3.57 -12.00
C ASN A 114 4.46 -2.13 -12.26
N ARG A 115 3.54 -1.23 -12.64
CA ARG A 115 3.87 0.21 -12.79
C ARG A 115 4.27 0.87 -11.48
N ARG A 116 3.93 0.30 -10.33
CA ARG A 116 4.31 0.81 -9.00
C ARG A 116 5.69 0.32 -8.55
N GLY A 117 6.28 -0.65 -9.23
CA GLY A 117 7.58 -1.24 -8.88
C GLY A 117 7.48 -2.58 -8.16
N PHE A 118 6.33 -3.24 -8.21
CA PHE A 118 6.21 -4.64 -7.83
C PHE A 118 6.45 -5.54 -9.04
N GLU A 119 6.88 -6.76 -8.80
CA GLU A 119 7.05 -7.79 -9.83
C GLU A 119 6.29 -9.05 -9.41
N SER A 120 5.71 -9.75 -10.38
CA SER A 120 5.04 -11.04 -10.10
C SER A 120 6.10 -12.11 -9.86
N VAL A 121 6.10 -12.69 -8.65
CA VAL A 121 7.10 -13.70 -8.26
C VAL A 121 6.51 -15.11 -8.33
N ARG A 122 5.21 -15.26 -8.06
CA ARG A 122 4.54 -16.55 -8.04
C ARG A 122 3.05 -16.38 -8.29
N GLU A 123 2.46 -17.23 -9.13
CA GLU A 123 1.02 -17.44 -9.11
C GLU A 123 0.67 -18.35 -7.94
N VAL A 124 -0.13 -17.83 -7.02
CA VAL A 124 -0.70 -18.57 -5.90
C VAL A 124 -1.94 -19.26 -6.43
N GLU A 125 -1.80 -20.54 -6.77
CA GLU A 125 -2.87 -21.38 -7.30
C GLU A 125 -3.55 -22.19 -6.18
N ALA A 126 -4.40 -23.16 -6.55
CA ALA A 126 -5.08 -24.06 -5.63
C ALA A 126 -4.17 -25.22 -5.13
N ALA A 127 -2.85 -25.10 -5.22
CA ALA A 127 -1.95 -26.16 -4.78
C ALA A 127 -1.89 -26.23 -3.24
N LEU A 128 -1.75 -27.44 -2.69
CA LEU A 128 -1.70 -27.67 -1.23
C LEU A 128 -0.57 -26.87 -0.52
N TRP A 129 0.50 -26.54 -1.25
CA TRP A 129 1.62 -25.74 -0.74
C TRP A 129 1.32 -24.23 -0.66
N ASP A 130 0.20 -23.77 -1.23
CA ASP A 130 -0.24 -22.37 -1.21
C ASP A 130 -1.17 -22.07 0.00
N LEU A 131 -1.53 -23.08 0.80
CA LEU A 131 -2.41 -22.92 1.96
C LEU A 131 -1.91 -21.89 2.99
N PRO A 132 -0.60 -21.82 3.36
CA PRO A 132 -0.12 -20.78 4.27
C PRO A 132 -0.24 -19.36 3.72
N LEU A 133 -0.06 -19.19 2.40
CA LEU A 133 -0.22 -17.90 1.73
C LEU A 133 -1.71 -17.54 1.62
N ARG A 134 -2.59 -18.51 1.37
CA ARG A 134 -4.04 -18.32 1.39
C ARG A 134 -4.57 -17.99 2.78
N MET A 135 -3.95 -18.45 3.86
CA MET A 135 -4.32 -18.00 5.20
C MET A 135 -3.98 -16.52 5.45
N VAL A 136 -2.96 -15.99 4.77
CA VAL A 136 -2.56 -14.59 4.91
C VAL A 136 -3.49 -13.64 4.13
N TRP A 137 -3.82 -13.97 2.87
CA TRP A 137 -4.58 -13.08 1.99
C TRP A 137 -5.99 -13.58 1.60
N GLY A 138 -6.38 -14.77 2.04
CA GLY A 138 -7.73 -15.32 1.84
C GLY A 138 -8.06 -15.82 0.42
N GLY A 139 -7.19 -15.63 -0.58
CA GLY A 139 -7.51 -15.88 -1.99
C GLY A 139 -6.36 -16.43 -2.84
N ALA A 140 -6.69 -16.82 -4.08
CA ALA A 140 -5.74 -17.15 -5.14
C ALA A 140 -5.43 -15.89 -5.97
N GLY A 141 -4.23 -15.79 -6.52
CA GLY A 141 -3.82 -14.60 -7.27
C GLY A 141 -2.32 -14.53 -7.51
N ALA A 142 -1.85 -13.40 -8.04
CA ALA A 142 -0.42 -13.20 -8.27
C ALA A 142 0.23 -12.60 -7.02
N LEU A 143 1.13 -13.35 -6.38
CA LEU A 143 1.98 -12.82 -5.31
C LEU A 143 3.02 -11.92 -5.95
N MET A 144 2.95 -10.64 -5.62
CA MET A 144 3.85 -9.63 -6.13
C MET A 144 4.75 -9.09 -5.02
N VAL A 145 5.99 -8.82 -5.38
CA VAL A 145 7.05 -8.38 -4.46
C VAL A 145 7.67 -7.10 -4.98
N GLY A 146 7.91 -6.14 -4.11
CA GLY A 146 8.51 -4.86 -4.47
C GLY A 146 9.50 -4.39 -3.41
N ASP A 147 10.57 -3.76 -3.86
CA ASP A 147 11.51 -3.08 -2.99
C ASP A 147 10.87 -1.79 -2.44
N CYS A 148 10.88 -1.61 -1.12
CA CYS A 148 10.20 -0.50 -0.45
C CYS A 148 10.77 0.85 -0.89
N GLU A 149 12.09 0.94 -1.08
CA GLU A 149 12.74 2.17 -1.52
C GLU A 149 12.37 2.51 -2.96
N GLN A 150 12.45 1.53 -3.88
CA GLN A 150 12.07 1.75 -5.27
C GLN A 150 10.60 2.15 -5.41
N VAL A 151 9.69 1.49 -4.68
CA VAL A 151 8.25 1.80 -4.70
C VAL A 151 7.99 3.19 -4.11
N ARG A 152 8.67 3.55 -3.00
CA ARG A 152 8.58 4.88 -2.39
C ARG A 152 9.00 5.96 -3.38
N ASP A 153 10.14 5.81 -4.04
CA ASP A 153 10.70 6.84 -4.90
C ASP A 153 9.85 7.05 -6.15
N LYS A 154 9.36 5.97 -6.78
CA LYS A 154 8.39 6.05 -7.88
C LYS A 154 7.10 6.75 -7.45
N ALA A 155 6.60 6.45 -6.25
CA ALA A 155 5.39 7.07 -5.72
C ALA A 155 5.61 8.56 -5.40
N LEU A 156 6.75 8.94 -4.83
CA LEU A 156 7.11 10.32 -4.53
C LEU A 156 7.19 11.19 -5.79
N ILE A 157 7.83 10.68 -6.85
CA ILE A 157 7.93 11.38 -8.13
C ILE A 157 6.53 11.69 -8.66
N ARG A 158 5.66 10.69 -8.74
CA ARG A 158 4.28 10.85 -9.24
C ARG A 158 3.42 11.75 -8.35
N TRP A 159 3.56 11.60 -7.03
CA TRP A 159 2.89 12.45 -6.05
C TRP A 159 3.25 13.92 -6.26
N ARG A 160 4.53 14.24 -6.44
CA ARG A 160 5.01 15.61 -6.64
C ARG A 160 4.68 16.17 -8.02
N GLN A 161 4.76 15.36 -9.07
CA GLN A 161 4.38 15.75 -10.43
C GLN A 161 2.90 16.08 -10.55
N SER A 162 2.04 15.41 -9.79
CA SER A 162 0.59 15.65 -9.81
C SER A 162 0.15 16.91 -9.04
N ALA A 163 1.09 17.72 -8.56
CA ALA A 163 0.85 19.01 -7.92
C ALA A 163 1.45 20.21 -8.65
N ALA A 164 2.15 19.97 -9.76
CA ALA A 164 2.41 20.98 -10.78
C ALA A 164 1.20 21.05 -11.72
#